data_AF-A0A2H0A8F4-F1
#
_entry.id   AF-A0A2H0A8F4-F1
#
_cell.length_a   1.000
_cell.length_b   1.000
_cell.length_c   1.000
_cell.angle_alpha   90.00
_cell.angle_beta   90.00
_cell.angle_gamma   90.00
#
_symmetry.space_group_name_H-M   'P 1'
#
loop_
_entity.id
_entity.type
_entity.pdbx_description
1 polymer ?
#
loop_
_entity_poly.entity_id
_entity_poly.type
_entity_poly.pdbx_seq_one_letter_code
_entity_poly.pdbx_strand_id
1 'polypeptide(L)'
;NYRIGYIRQTIHFTEKTVFEEGIRGLPEDVSSQYWKVEKILAGLGFSEDDLKRHPSDLSGGFQVRLNLTKELLAEPDLLLLDEPTNYLDITSIRWIKSFLRQWPREVFLITHDRGFMDAVVTHVLGIHRKKVRKISGNTEKYYLQIAQDEEIYEKTRINEDKRRKEIEDFVTRFRAKARLAGLVQSRVKTLSKLTRRDKLEKFKTLDFSFRYKPFNGKILSTIRNLGFGYDPQRPLISNFNLTIGPRDRICVIGRNGAGKTTLLKLLGDVLTPDTGQIVYHPEVTPGYFEQTNVKTLDDDKTIEEEMLYTSPDIDRQKARNICGAMLFEGDSALKKIAVLSGGEKSRVMLGKLLCRPINLLVLDEPSNHFDMESCDALLAAIDEFDGAVVMVTHNEMFLHAIAERLIVFKNDGTSIFEGDYQRFLEVEGWGDDLDGDLSGDRETDAVKPEKLNKKEIRRLRSAIIKERGNALKPLEKQVAELEKAIDANENRLKTLHELMQQATEKNDGSQIADLARKIHPCQADIDRDFEEFETLSETLETRRAVFDLKLAELDEMES
;
A
#
# COMPACT_ATOMS: atom_id res chain seq x y z
N ASN A 1 11.18 -31.90 14.32
CA ASN A 1 11.10 -31.69 12.86
C ASN A 1 10.19 -30.52 12.59
N TYR A 2 10.73 -29.40 12.13
CA TYR A 2 9.95 -28.21 11.78
C TYR A 2 9.31 -28.42 10.40
N ARG A 3 7.98 -28.44 10.33
CA ARG A 3 7.21 -28.69 9.10
C ARG A 3 6.78 -27.37 8.48
N ILE A 4 7.12 -27.18 7.20
CA ILE A 4 6.70 -26.02 6.42
C ILE A 4 5.66 -26.48 5.41
N GLY A 5 4.47 -25.91 5.47
CA GLY A 5 3.41 -26.09 4.48
C GLY A 5 3.30 -24.88 3.57
N TYR A 6 3.01 -25.11 2.29
CA TYR A 6 2.85 -24.05 1.31
C TYR A 6 1.92 -24.51 0.18
N ILE A 7 1.09 -23.60 -0.31
CA ILE A 7 0.16 -23.91 -1.40
C ILE A 7 0.94 -24.06 -2.70
N ARG A 8 0.95 -25.27 -3.25
CA ARG A 8 1.55 -25.55 -4.56
C ARG A 8 0.66 -24.97 -5.67
N GLN A 9 1.26 -24.23 -6.60
CA GLN A 9 0.59 -23.72 -7.80
C GLN A 9 0.23 -24.84 -8.79
N THR A 10 1.02 -25.92 -8.83
CA THR A 10 0.71 -27.11 -9.62
C THR A 10 -0.17 -28.04 -8.82
N ILE A 11 -1.43 -28.15 -9.24
CA ILE A 11 -2.44 -28.95 -8.57
C ILE A 11 -2.42 -30.36 -9.16
N HIS A 12 -2.17 -31.36 -8.31
CA HIS A 12 -2.27 -32.77 -8.67
C HIS A 12 -3.21 -33.46 -7.68
N PHE A 13 -4.33 -33.94 -8.21
CA PHE A 13 -5.28 -34.75 -7.48
C PHE A 13 -5.13 -36.21 -7.86
N THR A 14 -5.36 -37.08 -6.90
CA THR A 14 -5.08 -38.51 -6.99
C THR A 14 -6.27 -39.36 -6.58
N GLU A 15 -7.17 -38.82 -5.76
CA GLU A 15 -8.37 -39.49 -5.28
C GLU A 15 -9.59 -39.21 -6.13
N LYS A 16 -10.60 -40.08 -5.98
CA LYS A 16 -11.81 -40.06 -6.79
C LYS A 16 -12.82 -39.03 -6.34
N THR A 17 -12.78 -38.63 -5.06
CA THR A 17 -13.70 -37.65 -4.50
C THR A 17 -12.96 -36.51 -3.80
N VAL A 18 -13.59 -35.33 -3.76
CA VAL A 18 -13.09 -34.17 -3.01
C VAL A 18 -12.85 -34.52 -1.55
N PHE A 19 -13.76 -35.28 -0.95
CA PHE A 19 -13.65 -35.69 0.44
C PHE A 19 -12.44 -36.59 0.71
N GLU A 20 -12.25 -37.64 -0.11
CA GLU A 20 -11.08 -38.53 -0.02
C GLU A 20 -9.77 -37.77 -0.23
N GLU A 21 -9.74 -36.84 -1.20
CA GLU A 21 -8.57 -36.02 -1.46
C GLU A 21 -8.27 -35.06 -0.29
N GLY A 22 -9.31 -34.54 0.38
CA GLY A 22 -9.18 -33.74 1.60
C GLY A 22 -8.60 -34.53 2.78
N ILE A 23 -9.02 -35.80 2.95
CA ILE A 23 -8.52 -36.70 3.99
C ILE A 23 -7.00 -36.89 3.89
N ARG A 24 -6.41 -36.87 2.69
CA ARG A 24 -4.96 -36.96 2.52
C ARG A 24 -4.18 -35.80 3.15
N GLY A 25 -4.85 -34.68 3.45
CA GLY A 25 -4.26 -33.58 4.20
C GLY A 25 -4.10 -33.86 5.70
N LEU A 26 -4.82 -34.84 6.25
CA LEU A 26 -4.71 -35.19 7.66
C LEU A 26 -3.38 -35.88 7.98
N PRO A 27 -2.71 -35.49 9.07
CA PRO A 27 -1.60 -36.26 9.62
C PRO A 27 -1.99 -37.71 9.95
N GLU A 28 -1.06 -38.67 9.80
CA GLU A 28 -1.32 -40.10 10.00
C GLU A 28 -1.88 -40.41 11.41
N ASP A 29 -1.47 -39.63 12.40
CA ASP A 29 -1.90 -39.69 13.81
C ASP A 29 -3.34 -39.22 14.05
N VAL A 30 -3.95 -38.52 13.10
CA VAL A 30 -5.28 -37.89 13.23
C VAL A 30 -6.25 -38.33 12.10
N SER A 31 -5.90 -39.40 11.38
CA SER A 31 -6.60 -39.91 10.19
C SER A 31 -8.07 -40.30 10.39
N SER A 32 -8.56 -40.39 11.63
CA SER A 32 -9.97 -40.67 11.97
C SER A 32 -10.85 -39.43 12.17
N GLN A 33 -10.28 -38.22 12.19
CA GLN A 33 -11.03 -36.98 12.44
C GLN A 33 -11.67 -36.42 11.16
N TYR A 34 -12.51 -37.22 10.51
CA TYR A 34 -13.20 -36.86 9.26
C TYR A 34 -14.02 -35.58 9.36
N TRP A 35 -14.62 -35.31 10.53
CA TRP A 35 -15.40 -34.10 10.79
C TRP A 35 -14.57 -32.80 10.61
N LYS A 36 -13.25 -32.82 10.84
CA LYS A 36 -12.38 -31.67 10.59
C LYS A 36 -12.31 -31.34 9.11
N VAL A 37 -12.26 -32.38 8.27
CA VAL A 37 -12.22 -32.24 6.80
C VAL A 37 -13.52 -31.61 6.32
N GLU A 38 -14.66 -32.12 6.78
CA GLU A 38 -15.98 -31.56 6.44
C GLU A 38 -16.10 -30.10 6.91
N LYS A 39 -15.68 -29.79 8.13
CA LYS A 39 -15.73 -28.42 8.67
C LYS A 39 -14.92 -27.42 7.85
N ILE A 40 -13.68 -27.77 7.47
CA ILE A 40 -12.82 -26.88 6.67
C ILE A 40 -13.34 -26.75 5.24
N LEU A 41 -13.79 -27.84 4.62
CA LEU A 41 -14.39 -27.80 3.28
C LEU A 41 -15.67 -26.96 3.27
N ALA A 42 -16.57 -27.16 4.25
CA ALA A 42 -17.78 -26.35 4.37
C ALA A 42 -17.45 -24.86 4.57
N GLY A 43 -16.47 -24.54 5.42
CA GLY A 43 -16.00 -23.17 5.66
C GLY A 43 -15.39 -22.48 4.43
N LEU A 44 -14.78 -23.25 3.53
CA LEU A 44 -14.29 -22.78 2.23
C LEU A 44 -15.37 -22.84 1.12
N GLY A 45 -16.62 -23.09 1.49
CA GLY A 45 -17.78 -22.96 0.61
C GLY A 45 -18.08 -24.19 -0.25
N PHE A 46 -17.61 -25.38 0.11
CA PHE A 46 -18.03 -26.64 -0.53
C PHE A 46 -19.42 -27.07 -0.03
N SER A 47 -20.28 -27.51 -0.96
CA SER A 47 -21.57 -28.14 -0.62
C SER A 47 -21.42 -29.65 -0.37
N GLU A 48 -22.41 -30.28 0.26
CA GLU A 48 -22.42 -31.75 0.45
C GLU A 48 -22.37 -32.52 -0.88
N ASP A 49 -22.94 -31.96 -1.94
CA ASP A 49 -22.87 -32.56 -3.27
C ASP A 49 -21.48 -32.44 -3.87
N ASP A 50 -20.77 -31.33 -3.63
CA ASP A 50 -19.40 -31.14 -4.12
C ASP A 50 -18.42 -32.14 -3.48
N LEU A 51 -18.65 -32.55 -2.23
CA LEU A 51 -17.81 -33.53 -1.53
C LEU A 51 -17.72 -34.88 -2.28
N LYS A 52 -18.77 -35.23 -3.02
CA LYS A 52 -18.88 -36.49 -3.77
C LYS A 52 -18.34 -36.40 -5.21
N ARG A 53 -18.03 -35.20 -5.69
CA ARG A 53 -17.56 -34.97 -7.07
C ARG A 53 -16.09 -35.32 -7.21
N HIS A 54 -15.66 -35.55 -8.45
CA HIS A 54 -14.24 -35.73 -8.73
C HIS A 54 -13.50 -34.38 -8.67
N PRO A 55 -12.32 -34.28 -8.04
CA PRO A 55 -11.59 -33.01 -7.93
C PRO A 55 -11.31 -32.31 -9.27
N SER A 56 -11.11 -33.08 -10.35
CA SER A 56 -10.91 -32.53 -11.70
C SER A 56 -12.16 -31.91 -12.33
N ASP A 57 -13.36 -32.22 -11.83
CA ASP A 57 -14.62 -31.66 -12.34
C ASP A 57 -14.96 -30.32 -11.68
N LEU A 58 -14.20 -29.94 -10.64
CA LEU A 58 -14.32 -28.66 -9.97
C LEU A 58 -13.72 -27.53 -10.81
N SER A 59 -14.26 -26.31 -10.65
CA SER A 59 -13.64 -25.13 -11.24
C SER A 59 -12.26 -24.87 -10.61
N GLY A 60 -11.37 -24.20 -11.35
CA GLY A 60 -10.00 -23.95 -10.88
C GLY A 60 -9.94 -23.29 -9.49
N GLY A 61 -10.87 -22.40 -9.16
CA GLY A 61 -10.96 -21.80 -7.82
C GLY A 61 -11.28 -22.83 -6.73
N PHE A 62 -12.23 -23.74 -6.97
CA PHE A 62 -12.54 -24.82 -6.02
C PHE A 62 -11.38 -25.82 -5.91
N GLN A 63 -10.62 -26.05 -6.98
CA GLN A 63 -9.41 -26.88 -6.93
C GLN A 63 -8.33 -26.24 -6.03
N VAL A 64 -8.14 -24.92 -6.11
CA VAL A 64 -7.22 -24.18 -5.21
C VAL A 64 -7.71 -24.25 -3.76
N ARG A 65 -9.01 -24.11 -3.51
CA ARG A 65 -9.61 -24.24 -2.17
C ARG A 65 -9.41 -25.63 -1.56
N LEU A 66 -9.52 -26.69 -2.37
CA LEU A 66 -9.23 -28.05 -1.92
C LEU A 66 -7.75 -28.21 -1.53
N ASN A 67 -6.84 -27.63 -2.30
CA ASN A 67 -5.41 -27.65 -1.96
C ASN A 67 -5.12 -26.87 -0.67
N LEU A 68 -5.73 -25.68 -0.52
CA LEU A 68 -5.69 -24.91 0.72
C LEU A 68 -6.23 -25.73 1.90
N THR A 69 -7.33 -26.46 1.73
CA THR A 69 -7.89 -27.35 2.75
C THR A 69 -6.84 -28.36 3.22
N LYS A 70 -6.14 -29.01 2.30
CA LYS A 70 -5.10 -30.00 2.63
C LYS A 70 -3.96 -29.39 3.44
N GLU A 71 -3.49 -28.20 3.06
CA GLU A 71 -2.42 -27.50 3.78
C GLU A 71 -2.87 -27.04 5.18
N LEU A 72 -4.13 -26.60 5.33
CA LEU A 72 -4.69 -26.25 6.64
C LEU A 72 -4.86 -27.48 7.54
N LEU A 73 -5.29 -28.62 6.98
CA LEU A 73 -5.44 -29.89 7.70
C LEU A 73 -4.12 -30.49 8.15
N ALA A 74 -3.04 -30.27 7.40
CA ALA A 74 -1.71 -30.77 7.74
C ALA A 74 -1.14 -30.13 9.02
N GLU A 75 -1.72 -28.99 9.45
CA GLU A 75 -1.31 -28.19 10.60
C GLU A 75 0.23 -28.04 10.66
N PRO A 76 0.90 -27.48 9.62
CA PRO A 76 2.34 -27.29 9.61
C PRO A 76 2.80 -26.30 10.68
N ASP A 77 4.08 -26.34 11.07
CA ASP A 77 4.66 -25.40 12.04
C ASP A 77 4.76 -23.97 11.47
N LEU A 78 5.03 -23.88 10.16
CA LEU A 78 4.98 -22.64 9.38
C LEU A 78 4.08 -22.84 8.16
N LEU A 79 3.02 -22.03 8.07
CA LEU A 79 2.12 -22.00 6.93
C LEU A 79 2.47 -20.82 6.03
N LEU A 80 2.84 -21.08 4.77
CA LEU A 80 3.13 -20.06 3.76
C LEU A 80 1.92 -19.92 2.82
N LEU A 81 1.31 -18.73 2.81
CA LEU A 81 0.16 -18.40 1.98
C LEU A 81 0.54 -17.28 1.00
N ASP A 82 0.41 -17.55 -0.29
CA ASP A 82 0.65 -16.59 -1.37
C ASP A 82 -0.69 -16.23 -2.03
N GLU A 83 -1.17 -15.01 -1.79
CA GLU A 83 -2.46 -14.46 -2.23
C GLU A 83 -3.65 -15.43 -2.05
N PRO A 84 -3.94 -15.89 -0.81
CA PRO A 84 -4.97 -16.90 -0.57
C PRO A 84 -6.39 -16.39 -0.87
N THR A 85 -6.61 -15.07 -0.93
CA THR A 85 -7.92 -14.45 -1.14
C THR A 85 -8.40 -14.47 -2.59
N ASN A 86 -7.51 -14.56 -3.58
CA ASN A 86 -7.81 -14.37 -5.01
C ASN A 86 -8.88 -15.33 -5.60
N TYR A 87 -9.13 -16.46 -4.94
CA TYR A 87 -10.09 -17.47 -5.41
C TYR A 87 -11.19 -17.75 -4.38
N LEU A 88 -11.25 -16.95 -3.32
CA LEU A 88 -12.20 -17.06 -2.24
C LEU A 88 -13.33 -16.04 -2.45
N ASP A 89 -14.55 -16.49 -2.18
CA ASP A 89 -15.66 -15.56 -2.05
C ASP A 89 -15.61 -14.90 -0.68
N ILE A 90 -16.36 -13.81 -0.54
CA ILE A 90 -16.40 -13.02 0.69
C ILE A 90 -16.76 -13.82 1.94
N THR A 91 -17.64 -14.83 1.82
CA THR A 91 -17.96 -15.78 2.89
C THR A 91 -16.75 -16.62 3.29
N SER A 92 -16.04 -17.21 2.31
CA SER A 92 -14.84 -18.01 2.56
C SER A 92 -13.69 -17.15 3.09
N ILE A 93 -13.56 -15.90 2.62
CA ILE A 93 -12.58 -14.93 3.11
C ILE A 93 -12.82 -14.63 4.59
N ARG A 94 -14.06 -14.40 5.02
CA ARG A 94 -14.40 -14.16 6.43
C ARG A 94 -14.13 -15.38 7.31
N TRP A 95 -14.49 -16.57 6.80
CA TRP A 95 -14.21 -17.81 7.49
C TRP A 95 -12.71 -18.02 7.69
N ILE A 96 -11.90 -17.88 6.63
CA ILE A 96 -10.46 -18.08 6.74
C ILE A 96 -9.78 -16.98 7.58
N LYS A 97 -10.27 -15.73 7.54
CA LYS A 97 -9.81 -14.67 8.48
C LYS A 97 -9.99 -15.15 9.92
N SER A 98 -11.17 -15.65 10.27
CA SER A 98 -11.47 -16.14 11.62
C SER A 98 -10.66 -17.38 11.99
N PHE A 99 -10.50 -18.30 11.05
CA PHE A 99 -9.70 -19.51 11.21
C PHE A 99 -8.21 -19.20 11.45
N LEU A 100 -7.61 -18.34 10.64
CA LEU A 100 -6.20 -17.96 10.76
C LEU A 100 -5.90 -17.15 12.03
N ARG A 101 -6.88 -16.40 12.56
CA ARG A 101 -6.74 -15.72 13.86
C ARG A 101 -6.63 -16.69 15.04
N GLN A 102 -7.25 -17.86 14.92
CA GLN A 102 -7.18 -18.93 15.91
C GLN A 102 -6.04 -19.92 15.63
N TRP A 103 -5.26 -19.69 14.56
CA TRP A 103 -4.19 -20.59 14.17
C TRP A 103 -3.11 -20.64 15.26
N PRO A 104 -2.76 -21.83 15.78
CA PRO A 104 -1.88 -21.95 16.93
C PRO A 104 -0.39 -21.79 16.60
N ARG A 105 0.00 -21.75 15.32
CA ARG A 105 1.41 -21.77 14.87
C ARG A 105 1.77 -20.56 14.01
N GLU A 106 2.90 -20.61 13.31
CA GLU A 106 3.36 -19.48 12.50
C GLU A 106 2.66 -19.44 11.13
N VAL A 107 2.29 -18.23 10.70
CA VAL A 107 1.75 -17.97 9.36
C VAL A 107 2.59 -16.89 8.71
N PHE A 108 3.03 -17.14 7.48
CA PHE A 108 3.61 -16.15 6.60
C PHE A 108 2.64 -15.92 5.44
N LEU A 109 2.15 -14.69 5.33
CA LEU A 109 1.09 -14.33 4.40
C LEU A 109 1.60 -13.25 3.43
N ILE A 110 1.38 -13.47 2.14
CA ILE A 110 1.50 -12.47 1.08
C ILE A 110 0.08 -12.19 0.61
N THR A 111 -0.37 -10.93 0.74
CA THR A 111 -1.68 -10.51 0.26
C THR A 111 -1.70 -9.03 -0.13
N HIS A 112 -2.51 -8.69 -1.13
CA HIS A 112 -2.87 -7.31 -1.46
C HIS A 112 -4.11 -6.79 -0.70
N ASP A 113 -4.80 -7.61 0.09
CA ASP A 113 -5.94 -7.18 0.90
C ASP A 113 -5.48 -6.65 2.28
N ARG A 114 -5.53 -5.32 2.44
CA ARG A 114 -5.18 -4.64 3.70
C ARG A 114 -6.08 -5.08 4.86
N GLY A 115 -7.39 -5.18 4.63
CA GLY A 115 -8.34 -5.57 5.67
C GLY A 115 -8.16 -7.02 6.12
N PHE A 116 -7.74 -7.89 5.20
CA PHE A 116 -7.33 -9.25 5.54
C PHE A 116 -6.02 -9.29 6.33
N MET A 117 -5.00 -8.58 5.86
CA MET A 117 -3.71 -8.52 6.53
C MET A 117 -3.87 -7.98 7.95
N ASP A 118 -4.52 -6.83 8.13
CA ASP A 118 -4.71 -6.19 9.44
C ASP A 118 -5.50 -7.03 10.44
N ALA A 119 -6.41 -7.88 9.95
CA ALA A 119 -7.20 -8.76 10.81
C ALA A 119 -6.41 -9.98 11.31
N VAL A 120 -5.42 -10.45 10.55
CA VAL A 120 -4.73 -11.74 10.78
C VAL A 120 -3.31 -11.56 11.28
N VAL A 121 -2.54 -10.61 10.75
CA VAL A 121 -1.10 -10.53 11.00
C VAL A 121 -0.77 -9.75 12.27
N THR A 122 0.34 -10.14 12.92
CA THR A 122 0.89 -9.43 14.08
C THR A 122 2.07 -8.53 13.71
N HIS A 123 2.71 -8.81 12.58
CA HIS A 123 3.86 -8.11 12.05
C HIS A 123 3.72 -7.98 10.53
N VAL A 124 4.03 -6.79 10.03
CA VAL A 124 4.08 -6.51 8.59
C VAL A 124 5.53 -6.52 8.14
N LEU A 125 5.83 -7.32 7.12
CA LEU A 125 7.10 -7.28 6.42
C LEU A 125 6.88 -6.53 5.10
N GLY A 126 7.50 -5.37 4.98
CA GLY A 126 7.46 -4.60 3.74
C GLY A 126 8.80 -4.57 3.05
N ILE A 127 8.74 -4.66 1.72
CA ILE A 127 9.90 -4.53 0.85
C ILE A 127 9.93 -3.11 0.32
N HIS A 128 10.85 -2.29 0.83
CA HIS A 128 11.00 -0.90 0.43
C HIS A 128 12.47 -0.60 0.10
N ARG A 129 12.74 -0.02 -1.08
CA ARG A 129 14.10 0.27 -1.61
C ARG A 129 15.04 -0.94 -1.59
N LYS A 130 14.55 -2.10 -2.05
CA LYS A 130 15.30 -3.37 -2.07
C LYS A 130 15.79 -3.81 -0.68
N LYS A 131 15.20 -3.27 0.39
CA LYS A 131 15.42 -3.68 1.78
C LYS A 131 14.13 -4.21 2.35
N VAL A 132 14.23 -5.27 3.14
CA VAL A 132 13.10 -5.84 3.87
C VAL A 132 13.09 -5.24 5.26
N ARG A 133 11.94 -4.72 5.70
CA ARG A 133 11.74 -4.22 7.05
C ARG A 133 10.55 -4.93 7.68
N LYS A 134 10.76 -5.42 8.90
CA LYS A 134 9.70 -6.02 9.73
C LYS A 134 9.27 -4.99 10.77
N ILE A 135 8.00 -4.65 10.79
CA ILE A 135 7.40 -3.72 11.74
C ILE A 135 6.29 -4.47 12.49
N SER A 136 6.19 -4.26 13.81
CA SER A 136 5.12 -4.83 14.63
C SER A 136 3.90 -3.92 14.62
N GLY A 137 2.74 -4.49 14.30
CA GLY A 137 1.47 -3.77 14.16
C GLY A 137 0.79 -4.05 12.82
N ASN A 138 -0.21 -3.23 12.52
CA ASN A 138 -1.00 -3.26 11.29
C ASN A 138 -0.29 -2.58 10.11
N THR A 139 -0.91 -2.63 8.94
CA THR A 139 -0.43 -1.98 7.72
C THR A 139 -0.35 -0.47 7.86
N GLU A 140 -1.33 0.16 8.50
CA GLU A 140 -1.35 1.61 8.73
C GLU A 140 -0.08 2.09 9.45
N LYS A 141 0.29 1.43 10.54
CA LYS A 141 1.52 1.74 11.29
C LYS A 141 2.77 1.52 10.43
N TYR A 142 2.80 0.47 9.60
CA TYR A 142 3.88 0.25 8.66
C TYR A 142 4.01 1.42 7.67
N TYR A 143 2.91 1.86 7.05
CA TYR A 143 2.90 2.97 6.10
C TYR A 143 3.29 4.31 6.74
N LEU A 144 2.79 4.60 7.94
CA LEU A 144 3.17 5.80 8.71
C LEU A 144 4.68 5.83 8.97
N GLN A 145 5.26 4.69 9.37
CA GLN A 145 6.68 4.60 9.64
C GLN A 145 7.51 4.78 8.36
N ILE A 146 7.07 4.22 7.23
CA ILE A 146 7.71 4.44 5.92
C ILE A 146 7.65 5.93 5.55
N ALA A 147 6.50 6.58 5.69
CA ALA A 147 6.36 8.00 5.38
C ALA A 147 7.30 8.89 6.23
N GLN A 148 7.41 8.61 7.52
CA GLN A 148 8.34 9.28 8.42
C GLN A 148 9.81 9.06 8.01
N ASP A 149 10.17 7.82 7.68
CA ASP A 149 11.52 7.48 7.21
C ASP A 149 11.87 8.19 5.89
N GLU A 150 10.89 8.32 4.98
CA GLU A 150 11.05 9.06 3.73
C GLU A 150 11.28 10.55 3.98
N GLU A 151 10.50 11.16 4.87
CA GLU A 151 10.65 12.56 5.24
C GLU A 151 12.02 12.84 5.89
N ILE A 152 12.46 11.98 6.82
CA ILE A 152 13.77 12.06 7.47
C ILE A 152 14.89 11.92 6.43
N TYR A 153 14.75 10.97 5.50
CA TYR A 153 15.73 10.76 4.43
C TYR A 153 15.82 11.99 3.51
N GLU A 154 14.70 12.60 3.14
CA GLU A 154 14.66 13.78 2.29
C GLU A 154 15.32 14.99 2.98
N LYS A 155 14.98 15.25 4.26
CA LYS A 155 15.61 16.31 5.06
C LYS A 155 17.12 16.11 5.16
N THR A 156 17.57 14.87 5.44
CA THR A 156 19.00 14.54 5.52
C THR A 156 19.71 14.79 4.20
N ARG A 157 19.10 14.39 3.08
CA ARG A 157 19.64 14.62 1.74
C ARG A 157 19.74 16.11 1.40
N ILE A 158 18.71 16.90 1.71
CA ILE A 158 18.72 18.36 1.47
C ILE A 158 19.86 19.02 2.27
N ASN A 159 20.04 18.63 3.53
CA ASN A 159 21.12 19.14 4.37
C ASN A 159 22.51 18.73 3.85
N GLU A 160 22.68 17.47 3.41
CA GLU A 160 23.92 17.01 2.77
C GLU A 160 24.22 17.74 1.44
N ASP A 161 23.20 17.95 0.59
CA ASP A 161 23.32 18.70 -0.67
C ASP A 161 23.70 20.17 -0.41
N LYS A 162 23.11 20.83 0.60
CA LYS A 162 23.50 22.19 1.04
C LYS A 162 24.94 22.25 1.53
N ARG A 163 25.32 21.35 2.45
CA ARG A 163 26.67 21.27 3.01
C ARG A 163 27.72 21.01 1.93
N ARG A 164 27.40 20.16 0.95
CA ARG A 164 28.28 19.92 -0.20
C ARG A 164 28.47 21.20 -1.02
N LYS A 165 27.40 21.92 -1.33
CA LYS A 165 27.47 23.18 -2.08
C LYS A 165 28.33 24.22 -1.38
N GLU A 166 28.22 24.34 -0.06
CA GLU A 166 29.08 25.23 0.75
C GLU A 166 30.56 24.84 0.67
N ILE A 167 30.87 23.53 0.73
CA ILE A 167 32.24 23.02 0.56
C ILE A 167 32.76 23.28 -0.86
N GLU A 168 31.94 23.12 -1.90
CA GLU A 168 32.30 23.43 -3.29
C GLU A 168 32.59 24.92 -3.48
N ASP A 169 31.75 25.80 -2.93
CA ASP A 169 31.93 27.25 -2.98
C ASP A 169 33.21 27.66 -2.23
N PHE A 170 33.49 27.04 -1.08
CA PHE A 170 34.73 27.24 -0.34
C PHE A 170 35.95 26.81 -1.15
N VAL A 171 35.95 25.60 -1.71
CA VAL A 171 37.06 25.10 -2.54
C VAL A 171 37.28 26.03 -3.74
N THR A 172 36.21 26.47 -4.40
CA THR A 172 36.29 27.35 -5.58
C THR A 172 36.87 28.72 -5.24
N ARG A 173 36.43 29.34 -4.13
CA ARG A 173 36.92 30.66 -3.69
C ARG A 173 38.38 30.64 -3.22
N PHE A 174 38.81 29.56 -2.57
CA PHE A 174 40.12 29.51 -1.90
C PHE A 174 41.19 28.70 -2.64
N ARG A 175 40.86 28.08 -3.78
CA ARG A 175 41.79 27.28 -4.62
C ARG A 175 43.05 28.03 -5.04
N ALA A 176 42.95 29.35 -5.25
CA ALA A 176 44.03 30.18 -5.77
C ALA A 176 45.01 30.69 -4.70
N LYS A 177 44.74 30.50 -3.40
CA LYS A 177 45.57 31.03 -2.30
C LYS A 177 46.49 29.94 -1.73
N ALA A 178 47.79 30.01 -2.03
CA ALA A 178 48.80 29.01 -1.65
C ALA A 178 48.88 28.72 -0.13
N ARG A 179 48.60 29.72 0.72
CA ARG A 179 48.65 29.60 2.19
C ARG A 179 47.54 28.70 2.78
N LEU A 180 46.42 28.51 2.07
CA LEU A 180 45.27 27.72 2.51
C LEU A 180 45.18 26.34 1.83
N ALA A 181 46.24 25.93 1.12
CA ALA A 181 46.27 24.72 0.32
C ALA A 181 45.96 23.44 1.12
N GLY A 182 46.44 23.34 2.37
CA GLY A 182 46.14 22.20 3.25
C GLY A 182 44.66 22.09 3.63
N LEU A 183 44.01 23.23 3.91
CA LEU A 183 42.59 23.29 4.25
C LEU A 183 41.70 22.95 3.04
N VAL A 184 42.08 23.45 1.86
CA VAL A 184 41.41 23.12 0.58
C VAL A 184 41.56 21.63 0.28
N GLN A 185 42.74 21.03 0.48
CA GLN A 185 42.93 19.58 0.28
C GLN A 185 42.10 18.73 1.25
N SER A 186 42.00 19.14 2.53
CA SER A 186 41.14 18.46 3.51
C SER A 186 39.66 18.51 3.13
N ARG A 187 39.17 19.67 2.68
CA ARG A 187 37.80 19.85 2.20
C ARG A 187 37.51 19.08 0.91
N VAL A 188 38.47 19.00 -0.03
CA VAL A 188 38.38 18.14 -1.23
C VAL A 188 38.30 16.66 -0.86
N LYS A 189 39.09 16.21 0.13
CA LYS A 189 39.04 14.82 0.64
C LYS A 189 37.73 14.52 1.37
N THR A 190 37.14 15.51 2.03
CA THR A 190 35.81 15.40 2.65
C THR A 190 34.73 15.29 1.57
N LEU A 191 34.83 16.11 0.52
CA LEU A 191 33.92 16.09 -0.62
C LEU A 191 33.95 14.75 -1.38
N SER A 192 35.13 14.15 -1.54
CA SER A 192 35.27 12.84 -2.20
C SER A 192 34.77 11.66 -1.38
N LYS A 193 34.70 11.80 -0.04
CA LYS A 193 34.10 10.80 0.86
C LYS A 193 32.58 10.92 0.98
N LEU A 194 32.02 12.11 0.77
CA LEU A 194 30.59 12.33 0.75
C LEU A 194 29.99 11.65 -0.49
N THR A 195 29.49 10.42 -0.32
CA THR A 195 28.76 9.70 -1.37
C THR A 195 27.43 10.43 -1.61
N ARG A 196 27.06 10.68 -2.87
CA ARG A 196 25.78 11.31 -3.18
C ARG A 196 24.66 10.34 -2.81
N ARG A 197 23.79 10.75 -1.89
CA ARG A 197 22.50 10.07 -1.73
C ARG A 197 21.65 10.37 -2.95
N ASP A 198 21.12 9.32 -3.56
CA ASP A 198 20.18 9.46 -4.67
C ASP A 198 18.92 10.19 -4.19
N LYS A 199 18.28 10.92 -5.11
CA LYS A 199 16.96 11.49 -4.80
C LYS A 199 16.02 10.35 -4.43
N LEU A 200 15.06 10.63 -3.55
CA LEU A 200 13.88 9.77 -3.46
C LEU A 200 13.30 9.64 -4.87
N GLU A 201 13.34 8.44 -5.43
CA GLU A 201 12.39 8.08 -6.47
C GLU A 201 11.04 8.03 -5.77
N LYS A 202 10.16 8.98 -6.08
CA LYS A 202 8.76 8.82 -5.72
C LYS A 202 8.25 7.57 -6.43
N PHE A 203 7.72 6.61 -5.68
CA PHE A 203 6.92 5.56 -6.29
C PHE A 203 5.82 6.26 -7.09
N LYS A 204 5.77 5.96 -8.39
CA LYS A 204 4.72 6.50 -9.25
C LYS A 204 3.48 5.67 -8.99
N THR A 205 2.48 6.30 -8.38
CA THR A 205 1.16 5.71 -8.21
C THR A 205 0.39 5.85 -9.52
N LEU A 206 -0.56 4.95 -9.74
CA LEU A 206 -1.57 5.17 -10.76
C LEU A 206 -2.35 6.44 -10.41
N ASP A 207 -2.53 7.32 -11.39
CA ASP A 207 -3.38 8.51 -11.28
C ASP A 207 -4.13 8.66 -12.60
N PHE A 208 -5.43 8.36 -12.57
CA PHE A 208 -6.27 8.32 -13.75
C PHE A 208 -7.73 8.56 -13.40
N SER A 209 -8.50 9.01 -14.39
CA SER A 209 -9.94 9.16 -14.29
C SER A 209 -10.64 8.59 -15.52
N PHE A 210 -11.81 8.00 -15.31
CA PHE A 210 -12.62 7.49 -16.41
C PHE A 210 -13.22 8.65 -17.20
N ARG A 211 -13.15 8.57 -18.53
CA ARG A 211 -13.79 9.58 -19.39
C ARG A 211 -15.30 9.39 -19.36
N TYR A 212 -15.99 10.30 -18.68
CA TYR A 212 -17.45 10.29 -18.65
C TYR A 212 -18.08 10.81 -19.96
N LYS A 213 -19.09 10.10 -20.45
CA LYS A 213 -19.98 10.54 -21.52
C LYS A 213 -21.25 11.15 -20.91
N PRO A 214 -21.49 12.47 -21.04
CA PRO A 214 -22.69 13.11 -20.50
C PRO A 214 -23.98 12.38 -20.88
N PHE A 215 -24.85 12.19 -19.90
CA PHE A 215 -26.12 11.50 -20.05
C PHE A 215 -27.24 12.27 -19.35
N ASN A 216 -28.31 12.59 -20.08
CA ASN A 216 -29.43 13.38 -19.57
C ASN A 216 -30.71 12.57 -19.28
N GLY A 217 -30.65 11.25 -19.45
CA GLY A 217 -31.78 10.36 -19.15
C GLY A 217 -31.92 10.05 -17.66
N LYS A 218 -33.11 9.61 -17.25
CA LYS A 218 -33.36 9.15 -15.86
C LYS A 218 -32.95 7.69 -15.62
N ILE A 219 -32.86 6.88 -16.67
CA ILE A 219 -32.58 5.45 -16.60
C ILE A 219 -31.58 5.11 -17.69
N LEU A 220 -30.47 4.49 -17.31
CA LEU A 220 -29.45 3.98 -18.23
C LEU A 220 -29.85 2.63 -18.80
N SER A 221 -30.27 1.70 -17.94
CA SER A 221 -30.66 0.35 -18.34
C SER A 221 -31.82 -0.17 -17.51
N THR A 222 -32.71 -0.93 -18.14
CA THR A 222 -33.78 -1.68 -17.48
C THR A 222 -33.67 -3.16 -17.85
N ILE A 223 -33.52 -4.00 -16.83
CA ILE A 223 -33.47 -5.45 -16.93
C ILE A 223 -34.83 -5.98 -16.51
N ARG A 224 -35.47 -6.79 -17.38
CA ARG A 224 -36.82 -7.33 -17.14
C ARG A 224 -36.85 -8.83 -17.28
N ASN A 225 -37.29 -9.52 -16.23
CA ASN A 225 -37.47 -10.98 -16.15
C ASN A 225 -36.28 -11.74 -16.73
N LEU A 226 -35.07 -11.28 -16.42
CA LEU A 226 -33.84 -11.85 -16.94
C LEU A 226 -33.67 -13.26 -16.40
N GLY A 227 -33.44 -14.21 -17.31
CA GLY A 227 -33.06 -15.56 -16.95
C GLY A 227 -32.00 -16.12 -17.89
N PHE A 228 -31.06 -16.87 -17.31
CA PHE A 228 -29.95 -17.48 -18.03
C PHE A 228 -29.39 -18.69 -17.28
N GLY A 229 -29.02 -19.75 -18.00
CA GLY A 229 -28.27 -20.88 -17.45
C GLY A 229 -27.41 -21.58 -18.51
N TYR A 230 -26.19 -21.97 -18.15
CA TYR A 230 -25.35 -22.79 -19.06
C TYR A 230 -25.94 -24.20 -19.26
N ASP A 231 -26.65 -24.70 -18.27
CA ASP A 231 -27.46 -25.91 -18.34
C ASP A 231 -28.94 -25.50 -18.24
N PRO A 232 -29.78 -25.83 -19.23
CA PRO A 232 -31.22 -25.55 -19.18
C PRO A 232 -31.94 -26.11 -17.95
N GLN A 233 -31.39 -27.15 -17.31
CA GLN A 233 -31.98 -27.73 -16.09
C GLN A 233 -31.59 -26.99 -14.81
N ARG A 234 -30.58 -26.13 -14.85
CA ARG A 234 -30.05 -25.38 -13.70
C ARG A 234 -29.85 -23.91 -14.09
N PRO A 235 -30.93 -23.11 -14.14
CA PRO A 235 -30.81 -21.68 -14.41
C PRO A 235 -29.99 -21.00 -13.30
N LEU A 236 -28.95 -20.26 -13.68
CA LEU A 236 -28.11 -19.50 -12.75
C LEU A 236 -28.79 -18.19 -12.33
N ILE A 237 -29.58 -17.62 -13.23
CA ILE A 237 -30.33 -16.38 -13.00
C ILE A 237 -31.77 -16.67 -13.43
N SER A 238 -32.73 -16.32 -12.58
CA SER A 238 -34.16 -16.55 -12.82
C SER A 238 -34.98 -15.33 -12.42
N ASN A 239 -35.85 -14.86 -13.33
CA ASN A 239 -36.80 -13.75 -13.09
C ASN A 239 -36.16 -12.48 -12.48
N PHE A 240 -34.93 -12.17 -12.86
CA PHE A 240 -34.20 -11.04 -12.29
C PHE A 240 -34.66 -9.71 -12.94
N ASN A 241 -34.93 -8.72 -12.10
CA ASN A 241 -35.41 -7.40 -12.51
C ASN A 241 -34.57 -6.33 -11.83
N LEU A 242 -34.04 -5.39 -12.60
CA LEU A 242 -33.21 -4.30 -12.08
C LEU A 242 -33.36 -3.06 -12.97
N THR A 243 -33.36 -1.88 -12.35
CA THR A 243 -33.26 -0.61 -13.06
C THR A 243 -31.99 0.08 -12.60
N ILE A 244 -31.17 0.50 -13.56
CA ILE A 244 -29.91 1.20 -13.34
C ILE A 244 -30.11 2.68 -13.71
N GLY A 245 -30.04 3.54 -12.70
CA GLY A 245 -30.06 4.99 -12.83
C GLY A 245 -28.68 5.57 -13.14
N PRO A 246 -28.59 6.85 -13.54
CA PRO A 246 -27.31 7.56 -13.60
C PRO A 246 -26.68 7.65 -12.21
N ARG A 247 -25.35 7.52 -12.12
CA ARG A 247 -24.56 7.56 -10.88
C ARG A 247 -24.77 6.40 -9.91
N ASP A 248 -25.70 5.49 -10.15
CA ASP A 248 -25.90 4.30 -9.31
C ASP A 248 -24.58 3.56 -9.05
N ARG A 249 -24.33 3.22 -7.77
CA ARG A 249 -23.19 2.41 -7.33
C ARG A 249 -23.67 1.03 -6.88
N ILE A 250 -23.70 0.08 -7.81
CA ILE A 250 -24.25 -1.25 -7.58
C ILE A 250 -23.11 -2.25 -7.43
N CYS A 251 -23.02 -2.91 -6.28
CA CYS A 251 -22.07 -4.01 -6.10
C CYS A 251 -22.77 -5.38 -6.12
N VAL A 252 -22.16 -6.36 -6.76
CA VAL A 252 -22.68 -7.73 -6.88
C VAL A 252 -21.87 -8.63 -5.95
N ILE A 253 -22.56 -9.27 -5.01
CA ILE A 253 -21.96 -10.08 -3.96
C ILE A 253 -22.62 -11.47 -3.92
N GLY A 254 -21.87 -12.50 -3.49
CA GLY A 254 -22.37 -13.87 -3.46
C GLY A 254 -21.25 -14.91 -3.49
N ARG A 255 -21.63 -16.18 -3.32
CA ARG A 255 -20.70 -17.32 -3.40
C ARG A 255 -20.11 -17.47 -4.81
N ASN A 256 -18.93 -18.10 -4.90
CA ASN A 256 -18.36 -18.40 -6.20
C ASN A 256 -19.18 -19.45 -6.94
N GLY A 257 -19.29 -19.28 -8.26
CA GLY A 257 -20.17 -20.12 -9.09
C GLY A 257 -21.64 -19.72 -9.10
N ALA A 258 -22.08 -18.76 -8.28
CA ALA A 258 -23.49 -18.36 -8.21
C ALA A 258 -24.01 -17.59 -9.45
N GLY A 259 -23.14 -17.18 -10.39
CA GLY A 259 -23.53 -16.47 -11.61
C GLY A 259 -23.22 -14.96 -11.64
N LYS A 260 -22.42 -14.44 -10.69
CA LYS A 260 -22.00 -13.02 -10.64
C LYS A 260 -21.37 -12.52 -11.95
N THR A 261 -20.29 -13.16 -12.40
CA THR A 261 -19.63 -12.88 -13.69
C THR A 261 -20.59 -13.06 -14.87
N THR A 262 -21.47 -14.06 -14.80
CA THR A 262 -22.46 -14.30 -15.86
C THR A 262 -23.46 -13.15 -15.98
N LEU A 263 -23.93 -12.60 -14.86
CA LEU A 263 -24.76 -11.39 -14.86
C LEU A 263 -24.02 -10.22 -15.51
N LEU A 264 -22.75 -10.01 -15.17
CA LEU A 264 -21.95 -8.94 -15.77
C LEU A 264 -21.73 -9.13 -17.27
N LYS A 265 -21.56 -10.38 -17.73
CA LYS A 265 -21.46 -10.68 -19.16
C LYS A 265 -22.76 -10.39 -19.92
N LEU A 266 -23.91 -10.64 -19.29
CA LEU A 266 -25.21 -10.25 -19.84
C LEU A 266 -25.34 -8.71 -19.88
N LEU A 267 -24.89 -8.01 -18.84
CA LEU A 267 -24.85 -6.53 -18.80
C LEU A 267 -23.80 -5.90 -19.73
N GLY A 268 -22.79 -6.68 -20.13
CA GLY A 268 -21.76 -6.25 -21.07
C GLY A 268 -22.10 -6.55 -22.54
N ASP A 269 -23.29 -7.08 -22.82
CA ASP A 269 -23.70 -7.63 -24.13
C ASP A 269 -22.75 -8.71 -24.69
N VAL A 270 -22.02 -9.40 -23.80
CA VAL A 270 -21.13 -10.52 -24.15
C VAL A 270 -21.91 -11.82 -24.27
N LEU A 271 -22.97 -11.97 -23.46
CA LEU A 271 -23.88 -13.11 -23.51
C LEU A 271 -25.30 -12.63 -23.82
N THR A 272 -26.07 -13.48 -24.49
CA THR A 272 -27.50 -13.27 -24.73
C THR A 272 -28.33 -13.97 -23.67
N PRO A 273 -29.36 -13.33 -23.10
CA PRO A 273 -30.24 -13.98 -22.13
C PRO A 273 -31.10 -15.07 -22.78
N ASP A 274 -31.41 -16.12 -22.01
CA ASP A 274 -32.34 -17.18 -22.44
C ASP A 274 -33.79 -16.69 -22.35
N THR A 275 -34.09 -15.90 -21.33
CA THR A 275 -35.41 -15.30 -21.09
C THR A 275 -35.28 -13.86 -20.61
N GLY A 276 -36.33 -13.07 -20.86
CA GLY A 276 -36.34 -11.65 -20.54
C GLY A 276 -35.52 -10.81 -21.51
N GLN A 277 -35.21 -9.58 -21.11
CA GLN A 277 -34.42 -8.66 -21.93
C GLN A 277 -33.72 -7.60 -21.09
N ILE A 278 -32.62 -7.08 -21.63
CA ILE A 278 -31.90 -5.92 -21.12
C ILE A 278 -32.10 -4.79 -22.12
N VAL A 279 -32.66 -3.67 -21.66
CA VAL A 279 -32.98 -2.52 -22.49
C VAL A 279 -32.12 -1.34 -22.07
N TYR A 280 -31.15 -0.98 -22.89
CA TYR A 280 -30.34 0.21 -22.71
C TYR A 280 -30.99 1.44 -23.34
N HIS A 281 -30.78 2.60 -22.73
CA HIS A 281 -31.02 3.87 -23.40
C HIS A 281 -30.06 4.02 -24.60
N PRO A 282 -30.49 4.54 -25.76
CA PRO A 282 -29.64 4.64 -26.97
C PRO A 282 -28.34 5.42 -26.80
N GLU A 283 -28.28 6.33 -25.82
CA GLU A 283 -27.08 7.12 -25.51
C GLU A 283 -26.10 6.41 -24.56
N VAL A 284 -26.47 5.26 -24.00
CA VAL A 284 -25.60 4.48 -23.13
C VAL A 284 -24.41 3.94 -23.91
N THR A 285 -23.24 4.00 -23.30
CA THR A 285 -22.00 3.45 -23.82
C THR A 285 -21.34 2.70 -22.68
N PRO A 286 -21.53 1.36 -22.62
CA PRO A 286 -20.98 0.56 -21.53
C PRO A 286 -19.48 0.37 -21.72
N GLY A 287 -18.74 0.42 -20.61
CA GLY A 287 -17.36 -0.03 -20.51
C GLY A 287 -17.32 -1.30 -19.67
N TYR A 288 -16.84 -2.41 -20.24
CA TYR A 288 -16.76 -3.69 -19.54
C TYR A 288 -15.31 -4.08 -19.26
N PHE A 289 -14.99 -4.33 -17.99
CA PHE A 289 -13.73 -4.90 -17.52
C PHE A 289 -13.98 -6.36 -17.09
N GLU A 290 -13.31 -7.31 -17.74
CA GLU A 290 -13.40 -8.73 -17.40
C GLU A 290 -12.01 -9.33 -17.17
N GLN A 291 -11.83 -9.99 -16.02
CA GLN A 291 -10.58 -10.63 -15.62
C GLN A 291 -10.07 -11.67 -16.64
N THR A 292 -10.98 -12.43 -17.28
CA THR A 292 -10.60 -13.53 -18.19
C THR A 292 -10.31 -13.07 -19.62
N ASN A 293 -10.58 -11.80 -19.95
CA ASN A 293 -10.52 -11.29 -21.32
C ASN A 293 -9.12 -10.84 -21.77
N VAL A 294 -8.06 -11.24 -21.06
CA VAL A 294 -6.67 -11.08 -21.52
C VAL A 294 -6.48 -11.64 -22.94
N LYS A 295 -7.28 -12.63 -23.34
CA LYS A 295 -7.32 -13.20 -24.70
C LYS A 295 -7.82 -12.25 -25.79
N THR A 296 -8.45 -11.11 -25.42
CA THR A 296 -8.86 -10.08 -26.39
C THR A 296 -7.75 -9.10 -26.73
N LEU A 297 -6.64 -9.12 -25.98
CA LEU A 297 -5.47 -8.34 -26.33
C LEU A 297 -4.75 -9.03 -27.49
N ASP A 298 -4.34 -8.23 -28.46
CA ASP A 298 -3.57 -8.71 -29.61
C ASP A 298 -2.10 -8.86 -29.20
N ASP A 299 -1.66 -10.10 -28.99
CA ASP A 299 -0.31 -10.44 -28.52
C ASP A 299 0.80 -9.87 -29.42
N ASP A 300 0.52 -9.60 -30.71
CA ASP A 300 1.47 -9.04 -31.66
C ASP A 300 1.64 -7.52 -31.56
N LYS A 301 0.64 -6.81 -31.01
CA LYS A 301 0.67 -5.36 -30.87
C LYS A 301 1.45 -4.92 -29.66
N THR A 302 1.97 -3.70 -29.75
CA THR A 302 2.52 -2.97 -28.60
C THR A 302 1.41 -2.38 -27.73
N ILE A 303 1.73 -2.05 -26.48
CA ILE A 303 0.78 -1.39 -25.57
C ILE A 303 0.26 -0.08 -26.17
N GLU A 304 1.15 0.76 -26.73
CA GLU A 304 0.79 2.03 -27.36
C GLU A 304 -0.18 1.83 -28.54
N GLU A 305 0.09 0.85 -29.40
CA GLU A 305 -0.79 0.50 -30.53
C GLU A 305 -2.16 0.03 -30.07
N GLU A 306 -2.21 -0.84 -29.06
CA GLU A 306 -3.46 -1.36 -28.54
C GLU A 306 -4.37 -0.23 -27.99
N MET A 307 -3.78 0.77 -27.31
CA MET A 307 -4.50 1.96 -26.88
C MET A 307 -4.99 2.80 -28.06
N LEU A 308 -4.12 3.01 -29.06
CA LEU A 308 -4.42 3.82 -30.25
C LEU A 308 -5.58 3.24 -31.07
N TYR A 309 -5.63 1.92 -31.23
CA TYR A 309 -6.68 1.23 -31.99
C TYR A 309 -7.99 1.04 -31.21
N THR A 310 -8.07 1.49 -29.95
CA THR A 310 -9.26 1.29 -29.12
C THR A 310 -10.42 2.23 -29.47
N SER A 311 -10.13 3.46 -29.91
CA SER A 311 -11.13 4.47 -30.27
C SER A 311 -10.59 5.44 -31.33
N PRO A 312 -11.39 5.83 -32.35
CA PRO A 312 -10.96 6.78 -33.38
C PRO A 312 -10.57 8.18 -32.86
N ASP A 313 -11.04 8.57 -31.68
CA ASP A 313 -10.80 9.88 -31.06
C ASP A 313 -9.46 9.95 -30.26
N ILE A 314 -8.71 8.85 -30.25
CA ILE A 314 -7.41 8.76 -29.59
C ILE A 314 -6.30 8.99 -30.60
N ASP A 315 -5.52 10.05 -30.38
CA ASP A 315 -4.26 10.27 -31.08
C ASP A 315 -3.10 9.61 -30.33
N ARG A 316 -1.93 9.59 -30.99
CA ARG A 316 -0.70 8.99 -30.44
C ARG A 316 -0.26 9.63 -29.12
N GLN A 317 -0.47 10.94 -28.95
CA GLN A 317 -0.08 11.66 -27.73
C GLN A 317 -1.00 11.27 -26.56
N LYS A 318 -2.31 11.22 -26.78
CA LYS A 318 -3.29 10.75 -25.80
C LYS A 318 -3.02 9.29 -25.42
N ALA A 319 -2.76 8.43 -26.40
CA ALA A 319 -2.40 7.02 -26.14
C ALA A 319 -1.16 6.93 -25.24
N ARG A 320 -0.11 7.72 -25.51
CA ARG A 320 1.08 7.78 -24.64
C ARG A 320 0.80 8.34 -23.26
N ASN A 321 -0.06 9.34 -23.13
CA ASN A 321 -0.45 9.88 -21.82
C ASN A 321 -1.17 8.81 -20.99
N ILE A 322 -2.08 8.05 -21.60
CA ILE A 322 -2.78 6.92 -20.95
C ILE A 322 -1.80 5.80 -20.59
N CYS A 323 -0.85 5.48 -21.47
CA CYS A 323 0.23 4.52 -21.17
C CYS A 323 1.02 4.98 -19.94
N GLY A 324 1.41 6.26 -19.88
CA GLY A 324 2.10 6.85 -18.73
C GLY A 324 1.28 6.77 -17.44
N ALA A 325 -0.01 7.10 -17.50
CA ALA A 325 -0.94 6.96 -16.37
C ALA A 325 -1.08 5.51 -15.87
N MET A 326 -0.90 4.53 -16.76
CA MET A 326 -0.87 3.08 -16.45
C MET A 326 0.53 2.55 -16.11
N LEU A 327 1.50 3.43 -15.81
CA LEU A 327 2.89 3.13 -15.46
C LEU A 327 3.73 2.51 -16.60
N PHE A 328 3.32 2.68 -17.86
CA PHE A 328 4.08 2.28 -19.05
C PHE A 328 4.82 3.48 -19.63
N GLU A 329 5.97 3.81 -19.05
CA GLU A 329 6.76 4.98 -19.46
C GLU A 329 7.80 4.69 -20.54
N GLY A 330 8.05 5.70 -21.38
CA GLY A 330 9.07 5.64 -22.43
C GLY A 330 8.93 4.41 -23.32
N ASP A 331 10.00 3.65 -23.45
CA ASP A 331 10.04 2.45 -24.28
C ASP A 331 9.19 1.29 -23.71
N SER A 332 8.73 1.36 -22.46
CA SER A 332 7.83 0.35 -21.91
C SER A 332 6.48 0.32 -22.63
N ALA A 333 6.01 1.46 -23.16
CA ALA A 333 4.80 1.52 -23.97
C ALA A 333 4.94 0.81 -25.32
N LEU A 334 6.18 0.56 -25.77
CA LEU A 334 6.50 -0.14 -27.01
C LEU A 334 6.71 -1.64 -26.81
N LYS A 335 6.55 -2.16 -25.58
CA LYS A 335 6.58 -3.61 -25.33
C LYS A 335 5.38 -4.28 -25.99
N LYS A 336 5.61 -5.47 -26.55
CA LYS A 336 4.55 -6.33 -27.08
C LYS A 336 3.69 -6.91 -25.95
N ILE A 337 2.41 -7.09 -26.22
CA ILE A 337 1.48 -7.69 -25.27
C ILE A 337 1.90 -9.13 -24.89
N ALA A 338 2.45 -9.90 -25.83
CA ALA A 338 2.89 -11.29 -25.59
C ALA A 338 3.86 -11.47 -24.40
N VAL A 339 4.68 -10.46 -24.10
CA VAL A 339 5.73 -10.55 -23.05
C VAL A 339 5.30 -9.97 -21.70
N LEU A 340 4.07 -9.43 -21.62
CA LEU A 340 3.57 -8.80 -20.40
C LEU A 340 3.14 -9.83 -19.35
N SER A 341 3.39 -9.51 -18.09
CA SER A 341 2.83 -10.20 -16.93
C SER A 341 1.30 -10.02 -16.84
N GLY A 342 0.60 -10.86 -16.07
CA GLY A 342 -0.85 -10.75 -15.88
C GLY A 342 -1.31 -9.39 -15.33
N GLY A 343 -0.56 -8.82 -14.37
CA GLY A 343 -0.82 -7.49 -13.84
C GLY A 343 -0.59 -6.37 -14.86
N GLU A 344 0.47 -6.46 -15.67
CA GLU A 344 0.67 -5.54 -16.79
C GLU A 344 -0.46 -5.64 -17.82
N LYS A 345 -0.87 -6.85 -18.21
CA LYS A 345 -2.01 -7.04 -19.13
C LYS A 345 -3.31 -6.46 -18.56
N SER A 346 -3.53 -6.58 -17.24
CA SER A 346 -4.69 -5.98 -16.56
C SER A 346 -4.67 -4.44 -16.64
N ARG A 347 -3.51 -3.81 -16.45
CA ARG A 347 -3.34 -2.36 -16.65
C ARG A 347 -3.57 -1.92 -18.10
N VAL A 348 -3.17 -2.73 -19.07
CA VAL A 348 -3.49 -2.47 -20.49
C VAL A 348 -5.00 -2.50 -20.72
N MET A 349 -5.70 -3.50 -20.18
CA MET A 349 -7.16 -3.59 -20.31
C MET A 349 -7.87 -2.40 -19.66
N LEU A 350 -7.42 -1.97 -18.48
CA LEU A 350 -7.95 -0.78 -17.83
C LEU A 350 -7.70 0.48 -18.67
N GLY A 351 -6.49 0.65 -19.22
CA GLY A 351 -6.18 1.77 -20.11
C GLY A 351 -7.06 1.81 -21.37
N LYS A 352 -7.46 0.65 -21.92
CA LYS A 352 -8.43 0.60 -23.03
C LYS A 352 -9.79 1.17 -22.64
N LEU A 353 -10.22 0.98 -21.39
CA LEU A 353 -11.46 1.61 -20.89
C LEU A 353 -11.31 3.12 -20.78
N LEU A 354 -10.14 3.62 -20.36
CA LEU A 354 -9.85 5.06 -20.28
C LEU A 354 -9.84 5.74 -21.67
N CYS A 355 -9.53 5.01 -22.74
CA CYS A 355 -9.59 5.51 -24.10
C CYS A 355 -11.01 5.86 -24.58
N ARG A 356 -12.06 5.31 -23.96
CA ARG A 356 -13.45 5.43 -24.43
C ARG A 356 -14.28 6.31 -23.48
N PRO A 357 -15.08 7.25 -24.01
CA PRO A 357 -16.08 7.94 -23.20
C PRO A 357 -17.23 6.98 -22.87
N ILE A 358 -17.45 6.70 -21.59
CA ILE A 358 -18.44 5.74 -21.09
C ILE A 358 -19.36 6.40 -20.05
N ASN A 359 -20.54 5.83 -19.85
CA ASN A 359 -21.51 6.29 -18.83
C ASN A 359 -22.11 5.16 -17.98
N LEU A 360 -21.79 3.91 -18.31
CA LEU A 360 -22.02 2.72 -17.51
C LEU A 360 -20.72 1.93 -17.44
N LEU A 361 -20.19 1.73 -16.26
CA LEU A 361 -18.97 0.96 -16.02
C LEU A 361 -19.35 -0.37 -15.39
N VAL A 362 -18.91 -1.47 -15.98
CA VAL A 362 -19.17 -2.84 -15.53
C VAL A 362 -17.84 -3.50 -15.21
N LEU A 363 -17.57 -3.80 -13.94
CA LEU A 363 -16.27 -4.27 -13.47
C LEU A 363 -16.37 -5.66 -12.83
N ASP A 364 -15.72 -6.66 -13.41
CA ASP A 364 -15.65 -8.00 -12.83
C ASP A 364 -14.31 -8.20 -12.11
N GLU A 365 -14.35 -8.25 -10.77
CA GLU A 365 -13.21 -8.52 -9.90
C GLU A 365 -11.97 -7.65 -10.21
N PRO A 366 -12.12 -6.31 -10.22
CA PRO A 366 -11.07 -5.45 -10.76
C PRO A 366 -9.84 -5.33 -9.84
N SER A 367 -9.82 -5.92 -8.64
CA SER A 367 -8.69 -5.85 -7.70
C SER A 367 -7.68 -7.00 -7.82
N ASN A 368 -8.03 -8.13 -8.43
CA ASN A 368 -7.27 -9.40 -8.30
C ASN A 368 -5.84 -9.41 -8.89
N HIS A 369 -5.47 -8.41 -9.69
CA HIS A 369 -4.14 -8.31 -10.31
C HIS A 369 -3.48 -6.96 -10.08
N PHE A 370 -4.00 -6.18 -9.14
CA PHE A 370 -3.49 -4.88 -8.78
C PHE A 370 -2.82 -4.94 -7.42
N ASP A 371 -1.74 -4.17 -7.28
CA ASP A 371 -1.17 -3.90 -5.97
C ASP A 371 -2.08 -2.96 -5.15
N MET A 372 -1.75 -2.76 -3.88
CA MET A 372 -2.57 -1.96 -2.97
C MET A 372 -2.71 -0.51 -3.46
N GLU A 373 -1.63 0.10 -3.95
CA GLU A 373 -1.64 1.49 -4.43
C GLU A 373 -2.51 1.63 -5.69
N SER A 374 -2.44 0.65 -6.58
CA SER A 374 -3.28 0.62 -7.77
C SER A 374 -4.76 0.39 -7.46
N CYS A 375 -5.06 -0.42 -6.44
CA CYS A 375 -6.42 -0.58 -5.94
C CYS A 375 -6.97 0.74 -5.39
N ASP A 376 -6.18 1.49 -4.62
CA ASP A 376 -6.60 2.80 -4.11
C ASP A 376 -6.86 3.80 -5.24
N ALA A 377 -5.99 3.83 -6.26
CA ALA A 377 -6.18 4.67 -7.44
C ALA A 377 -7.45 4.32 -8.22
N LEU A 378 -7.72 3.01 -8.39
CA LEU A 378 -8.95 2.54 -9.02
C LEU A 378 -10.18 2.93 -8.20
N LEU A 379 -10.13 2.78 -6.87
CA LEU A 379 -11.22 3.20 -5.99
C LEU A 379 -11.52 4.70 -6.16
N ALA A 380 -10.48 5.55 -6.12
CA ALA A 380 -10.63 6.99 -6.31
C ALA A 380 -11.23 7.33 -7.70
N ALA A 381 -10.77 6.66 -8.75
CA ALA A 381 -11.28 6.85 -10.10
C ALA A 381 -12.75 6.43 -10.25
N ILE A 382 -13.18 5.36 -9.55
CA ILE A 382 -14.58 4.90 -9.52
C ILE A 382 -15.45 5.87 -8.74
N ASP A 383 -14.96 6.37 -7.60
CA ASP A 383 -15.70 7.32 -6.75
C ASP A 383 -15.99 8.63 -7.52
N GLU A 384 -14.98 9.19 -8.20
CA GLU A 384 -15.11 10.41 -9.00
C GLU A 384 -15.95 10.23 -10.28
N PHE A 385 -16.16 9.00 -10.76
CA PHE A 385 -16.82 8.76 -12.04
C PHE A 385 -18.31 9.16 -12.03
N ASP A 386 -18.69 10.15 -12.85
CA ASP A 386 -20.08 10.65 -12.96
C ASP A 386 -21.10 9.64 -13.55
N GLY A 387 -20.64 8.51 -14.11
CA GLY A 387 -21.51 7.47 -14.66
C GLY A 387 -22.00 6.47 -13.60
N ALA A 388 -22.79 5.50 -14.01
CA ALA A 388 -23.18 4.39 -13.15
C ALA A 388 -22.11 3.30 -13.13
N VAL A 389 -22.00 2.58 -12.02
CA VAL A 389 -21.01 1.52 -11.80
C VAL A 389 -21.72 0.26 -11.33
N VAL A 390 -21.47 -0.86 -12.01
CA VAL A 390 -21.86 -2.20 -11.59
C VAL A 390 -20.60 -3.02 -11.40
N MET A 391 -20.30 -3.43 -10.17
CA MET A 391 -19.03 -4.07 -9.85
C MET A 391 -19.21 -5.38 -9.08
N VAL A 392 -18.51 -6.43 -9.49
CA VAL A 392 -18.28 -7.63 -8.67
C VAL A 392 -16.97 -7.43 -7.94
N THR A 393 -16.98 -7.58 -6.62
CA THR A 393 -15.75 -7.57 -5.84
C THR A 393 -15.90 -8.37 -4.55
N HIS A 394 -14.82 -9.04 -4.16
CA HIS A 394 -14.66 -9.65 -2.84
C HIS A 394 -13.90 -8.75 -1.86
N ASN A 395 -13.46 -7.57 -2.30
CA ASN A 395 -12.74 -6.61 -1.47
C ASN A 395 -13.72 -5.78 -0.62
N GLU A 396 -13.73 -6.02 0.69
CA GLU A 396 -14.60 -5.31 1.63
C GLU A 396 -14.38 -3.80 1.63
N MET A 397 -13.15 -3.34 1.39
CA MET A 397 -12.85 -1.91 1.33
C MET A 397 -13.58 -1.22 0.17
N PHE A 398 -13.65 -1.87 -1.01
CA PHE A 398 -14.43 -1.36 -2.15
C PHE A 398 -15.93 -1.38 -1.86
N LEU A 399 -16.43 -2.44 -1.21
CA LEU A 399 -17.84 -2.55 -0.85
C LEU A 399 -18.26 -1.46 0.15
N HIS A 400 -17.45 -1.24 1.19
CA HIS A 400 -17.74 -0.20 2.19
C HIS A 400 -17.64 1.22 1.62
N ALA A 401 -16.74 1.45 0.66
CA ALA A 401 -16.53 2.78 0.10
C ALA A 401 -17.54 3.14 -1.00
N ILE A 402 -17.90 2.19 -1.88
CA ILE A 402 -18.67 2.49 -3.10
C ILE A 402 -20.12 2.00 -3.02
N ALA A 403 -20.42 0.88 -2.36
CA ALA A 403 -21.70 0.23 -2.54
C ALA A 403 -22.86 1.04 -1.92
N GLU A 404 -23.82 1.43 -2.77
CA GLU A 404 -25.09 2.05 -2.34
C GLU A 404 -26.28 1.10 -2.53
N ARG A 405 -26.11 0.12 -3.44
CA ARG A 405 -27.09 -0.92 -3.76
C ARG A 405 -26.34 -2.23 -3.96
N LEU A 406 -26.92 -3.34 -3.51
CA LEU A 406 -26.31 -4.65 -3.59
C LEU A 406 -27.18 -5.62 -4.36
N ILE A 407 -26.57 -6.37 -5.28
CA ILE A 407 -27.18 -7.55 -5.90
C ILE A 407 -26.61 -8.76 -5.18
N VAL A 408 -27.46 -9.44 -4.42
CA VAL A 408 -27.07 -10.54 -3.55
C VAL A 408 -27.49 -11.87 -4.18
N PHE A 409 -26.49 -12.68 -4.50
CA PHE A 409 -26.68 -14.07 -4.94
C PHE A 409 -26.64 -15.00 -3.73
N LYS A 410 -27.78 -15.58 -3.36
CA LYS A 410 -27.95 -16.45 -2.19
C LYS A 410 -28.98 -17.55 -2.49
N ASN A 411 -28.72 -18.79 -2.05
CA ASN A 411 -29.64 -19.93 -2.14
C ASN A 411 -30.22 -20.15 -3.55
N ASP A 412 -29.36 -20.10 -4.58
CA ASP A 412 -29.73 -20.22 -6.01
C ASP A 412 -30.70 -19.13 -6.53
N GLY A 413 -30.92 -18.08 -5.75
CA GLY A 413 -31.72 -16.91 -6.10
C GLY A 413 -30.89 -15.62 -6.19
N THR A 414 -31.46 -14.63 -6.86
CA THR A 414 -30.92 -13.27 -6.96
C THR A 414 -31.88 -12.28 -6.32
N SER A 415 -31.36 -11.46 -5.41
CA SER A 415 -32.13 -10.42 -4.72
C SER A 415 -31.40 -9.08 -4.79
N ILE A 416 -32.16 -8.00 -4.62
CA ILE A 416 -31.62 -6.64 -4.58
C ILE A 416 -31.83 -6.10 -3.18
N PHE A 417 -30.75 -5.60 -2.60
CA PHE A 417 -30.75 -4.91 -1.33
C PHE A 417 -30.45 -3.43 -1.56
N GLU A 418 -31.34 -2.56 -1.08
CA GLU A 418 -31.21 -1.11 -1.19
C GLU A 418 -30.56 -0.56 0.08
N GLY A 419 -29.27 -0.19 -0.03
CA GLY A 419 -28.47 0.27 1.09
C GLY A 419 -27.00 -0.10 0.95
N ASP A 420 -26.19 0.49 1.82
CA ASP A 420 -24.76 0.23 1.88
C ASP A 420 -24.42 -1.19 2.40
N TYR A 421 -23.15 -1.55 2.25
CA TYR A 421 -22.66 -2.86 2.67
C TYR A 421 -22.74 -3.08 4.19
N GLN A 422 -22.54 -2.04 5.00
CA GLN A 422 -22.61 -2.16 6.45
C GLN A 422 -24.03 -2.52 6.90
N ARG A 423 -25.05 -1.87 6.34
CA ARG A 423 -26.45 -2.13 6.62
C ARG A 423 -26.88 -3.52 6.19
N PHE A 424 -26.35 -4.02 5.05
CA PHE A 424 -26.61 -5.40 4.62
C PHE A 424 -26.13 -6.42 5.66
N LEU A 425 -24.95 -6.20 6.24
CA LEU A 425 -24.40 -7.08 7.28
C LEU A 425 -25.24 -7.07 8.57
N GLU A 426 -25.79 -5.92 8.94
CA GLU A 426 -26.60 -5.76 10.15
C GLU A 426 -28.01 -6.37 10.01
N VAL A 427 -28.62 -6.25 8.83
CA VAL A 427 -30.02 -6.61 8.60
C VAL A 427 -30.19 -8.05 8.11
N GLU A 428 -29.44 -8.45 7.08
CA GLU A 428 -29.60 -9.76 6.44
C GLU A 428 -28.46 -10.70 6.80
N GLY A 429 -27.22 -10.18 6.80
CA GLY A 429 -26.02 -10.99 6.95
C GLY A 429 -25.88 -12.07 5.87
N TRP A 430 -24.81 -12.85 5.96
CA TRP A 430 -24.53 -13.89 4.96
C TRP A 430 -25.37 -15.16 5.16
N GLY A 431 -26.03 -15.34 6.31
CA GLY A 431 -26.91 -16.48 6.63
C GLY A 431 -26.20 -17.80 6.91
N ASP A 432 -24.90 -17.90 6.62
CA ASP A 432 -24.05 -19.07 6.84
C ASP A 432 -23.09 -18.88 8.03
N ASP A 433 -23.44 -18.04 9.01
CA ASP A 433 -22.77 -18.04 10.32
C ASP A 433 -23.19 -19.33 11.06
N LEU A 434 -22.74 -20.48 10.54
CA LEU A 434 -22.74 -21.78 11.20
C LEU A 434 -21.88 -21.64 12.46
N ASP A 435 -22.56 -21.59 13.61
CA ASP A 435 -22.09 -21.91 14.96
C ASP A 435 -20.57 -21.71 15.16
N GLY A 436 -20.21 -20.45 15.41
CA GLY A 436 -18.87 -20.03 15.79
C GLY A 436 -18.94 -18.83 16.72
N ASP A 437 -19.45 -19.05 17.93
CA ASP A 437 -19.25 -18.24 19.15
C ASP A 437 -19.08 -16.71 18.94
N LEU A 438 -20.21 -16.02 18.88
CA LEU A 438 -20.29 -14.59 19.19
C LEU A 438 -21.28 -14.31 20.35
N SER A 439 -21.50 -15.30 21.22
CA SER A 439 -21.86 -15.03 22.63
C SER A 439 -20.60 -14.93 23.48
N GLY A 440 -19.70 -14.01 23.08
CA GLY A 440 -18.77 -13.44 24.04
C GLY A 440 -19.49 -12.26 24.65
N ASP A 441 -19.96 -12.42 25.89
CA ASP A 441 -20.31 -11.31 26.76
C ASP A 441 -19.17 -10.28 26.71
N ARG A 442 -19.35 -9.25 25.88
CA ARG A 442 -18.73 -7.97 26.11
C ARG A 442 -19.72 -7.20 26.96
N GLU A 443 -19.73 -7.54 28.24
CA GLU A 443 -19.83 -6.49 29.24
C GLU A 443 -18.85 -5.41 28.79
N THR A 444 -19.42 -4.28 28.38
CA THR A 444 -18.69 -3.05 28.16
C THR A 444 -18.22 -2.56 29.53
N ASP A 445 -17.17 -3.18 30.06
CA ASP A 445 -16.27 -2.50 30.96
C ASP A 445 -15.52 -1.48 30.12
N ALA A 446 -16.16 -0.32 30.01
CA ALA A 446 -15.50 0.91 29.63
C ALA A 446 -14.41 1.19 30.67
N VAL A 447 -13.22 0.63 30.46
CA VAL A 447 -11.98 1.19 30.99
C VAL A 447 -11.83 2.55 30.30
N LYS A 448 -12.42 3.58 30.93
CA LYS A 448 -12.10 4.96 30.62
C LYS A 448 -10.57 5.09 30.73
N PRO A 449 -9.86 5.59 29.72
CA PRO A 449 -8.55 6.14 29.99
C PRO A 449 -8.78 7.26 31.02
N GLU A 450 -8.11 7.17 32.17
CA GLU A 450 -8.02 8.31 33.08
C GLU A 450 -7.47 9.48 32.27
N LYS A 451 -8.35 10.36 31.81
CA LYS A 451 -7.97 11.65 31.27
C LYS A 451 -7.30 12.39 32.41
N LEU A 452 -5.97 12.49 32.36
CA LEU A 452 -5.19 13.38 33.20
C LEU A 452 -5.88 14.74 33.21
N ASN A 453 -6.15 15.25 34.42
CA ASN A 453 -6.93 16.46 34.58
C ASN A 453 -6.19 17.61 33.86
N LYS A 454 -6.90 18.52 33.17
CA LYS A 454 -6.28 19.64 32.41
C LYS A 454 -5.31 20.49 33.26
N LYS A 455 -5.48 20.43 34.59
CA LYS A 455 -4.62 21.03 35.62
C LYS A 455 -3.32 20.24 35.89
N GLU A 456 -3.33 18.92 35.75
CA GLU A 456 -2.17 18.03 35.90
C GLU A 456 -1.26 18.05 34.67
N ILE A 457 -1.83 18.01 33.46
CA ILE A 457 -1.08 18.19 32.20
C ILE A 457 -0.34 19.54 32.21
N ARG A 458 -1.02 20.62 32.63
CA ARG A 458 -0.40 21.95 32.76
C ARG A 458 0.71 21.98 33.82
N ARG A 459 0.58 21.22 34.91
CA ARG A 459 1.61 21.10 35.96
C ARG A 459 2.83 20.33 35.44
N LEU A 460 2.63 19.21 34.75
CA LEU A 460 3.67 18.42 34.11
C LEU A 460 4.42 19.23 33.03
N ARG A 461 3.69 19.92 32.15
CA ARG A 461 4.26 20.84 31.15
C ARG A 461 5.14 21.92 31.80
N SER A 462 4.67 22.53 32.88
CA SER A 462 5.45 23.54 33.62
C SER A 462 6.71 22.97 34.29
N ALA A 463 6.66 21.71 34.75
CA ALA A 463 7.81 21.02 35.34
C ALA A 463 8.88 20.72 34.28
N ILE A 464 8.48 20.22 33.11
CA ILE A 464 9.39 19.93 32.00
C ILE A 464 10.02 21.20 31.44
N ILE A 465 9.27 22.30 31.30
CA ILE A 465 9.83 23.60 30.88
C ILE A 465 10.86 24.11 31.89
N LYS A 466 10.61 23.95 33.20
CA LYS A 466 11.54 24.34 34.25
C LYS A 466 12.80 23.47 34.24
N GLU A 467 12.66 22.16 34.03
CA GLU A 467 13.76 21.20 33.91
C GLU A 467 14.62 21.50 32.67
N ARG A 468 13.99 21.73 31.51
CA ARG A 468 14.64 22.19 30.27
C ARG A 468 15.46 23.45 30.51
N GLY A 469 14.87 24.44 31.18
CA GLY A 469 15.56 25.69 31.51
C GLY A 469 16.79 25.48 32.40
N ASN A 470 16.72 24.58 33.38
CA ASN A 470 17.84 24.28 34.27
C ASN A 470 18.95 23.48 33.57
N ALA A 471 18.59 22.60 32.63
CA ALA A 471 19.53 21.74 31.92
C ALA A 471 20.23 22.44 30.74
N LEU A 472 19.53 23.32 30.02
CA LEU A 472 20.05 23.97 28.80
C LEU A 472 20.76 25.30 29.06
N LYS A 473 20.28 26.14 29.99
CA LYS A 473 20.89 27.47 30.25
C LYS A 473 22.39 27.45 30.58
N PRO A 474 22.92 26.48 31.36
CA PRO A 474 24.36 26.40 31.61
C PRO A 474 25.15 26.10 30.33
N LEU A 475 24.62 25.22 29.47
CA LEU A 475 25.25 24.84 28.20
C LEU A 475 25.18 25.99 27.19
N GLU A 476 24.03 26.66 27.07
CA GLU A 476 23.87 27.86 26.23
C GLU A 476 24.85 28.97 26.64
N LYS A 477 25.08 29.14 27.95
CA LYS A 477 26.05 30.10 28.47
C LYS A 477 27.50 29.72 28.12
N GLN A 478 27.86 28.45 28.25
CA GLN A 478 29.20 27.95 27.90
C GLN A 478 29.48 28.08 26.39
N VAL A 479 28.49 27.75 25.55
CA VAL A 479 28.56 27.95 24.10
C VAL A 479 28.77 29.43 23.77
N ALA A 480 27.99 30.34 24.37
CA ALA A 480 28.15 31.78 24.15
C ALA A 480 29.47 32.36 24.69
N GLU A 481 30.06 31.77 25.74
CA GLU A 481 31.39 32.14 26.25
C GLU A 481 32.50 31.69 25.29
N LEU A 482 32.39 30.47 24.73
CA LEU A 482 33.31 29.95 23.71
C LEU A 482 33.24 30.74 22.40
N GLU A 483 32.05 31.10 21.93
CA GLU A 483 31.89 31.96 20.74
C GLU A 483 32.62 33.29 20.91
N LYS A 484 32.48 33.93 22.09
CA LYS A 484 33.20 35.17 22.40
C LYS A 484 34.72 34.99 22.47
N ALA A 485 35.18 33.85 22.99
CA ALA A 485 36.61 33.53 23.07
C ALA A 485 37.21 33.32 21.68
N ILE A 486 36.50 32.57 20.82
CA ILE A 486 36.85 32.35 19.41
C ILE A 486 36.94 33.69 18.67
N ASP A 487 35.90 34.54 18.76
CA ASP A 487 35.88 35.86 18.13
C ASP A 487 37.06 36.74 18.59
N ALA A 488 37.39 36.72 19.88
CA ALA A 488 38.51 37.49 20.43
C ALA A 488 39.86 36.98 19.90
N ASN A 489 40.04 35.66 19.85
CA ASN A 489 41.26 35.03 19.37
C ASN A 489 41.43 35.18 17.85
N GLU A 490 40.34 35.12 17.06
CA GLU A 490 40.36 35.39 15.62
C GLU A 490 40.75 36.84 15.31
N ASN A 491 40.20 37.80 16.05
CA ASN A 491 40.56 39.21 15.92
C ASN A 491 42.04 39.43 16.28
N ARG A 492 42.52 38.80 17.35
CA ARG A 492 43.94 38.85 17.74
C ARG A 492 44.85 38.23 16.68
N LEU A 493 44.46 37.10 16.09
CA LEU A 493 45.19 36.45 15.01
C LEU A 493 45.26 37.34 13.77
N LYS A 494 44.16 38.01 13.43
CA LYS A 494 44.10 38.98 12.33
C LYS A 494 45.08 40.14 12.54
N THR A 495 45.09 40.75 13.74
CA THR A 495 46.06 41.81 14.07
C THR A 495 47.51 41.31 14.02
N LEU A 496 47.78 40.10 14.51
CA LEU A 496 49.12 39.51 14.43
C LEU A 496 49.56 39.24 12.98
N HIS A 497 48.65 38.83 12.11
CA HIS A 497 48.93 38.67 10.68
C HIS A 497 49.19 40.01 9.98
N GLU A 498 48.44 41.06 10.30
CA GLU A 498 48.67 42.41 9.78
C GLU A 498 50.04 42.95 10.20
N LEU A 499 50.42 42.77 11.46
CA LEU A 499 51.75 43.13 11.97
C LEU A 499 52.87 42.29 11.32
N MET A 500 52.62 41.00 11.06
CA MET A 500 53.58 40.12 10.40
C MET A 500 53.80 40.52 8.94
N GLN A 501 52.74 40.96 8.25
CA GLN A 501 52.83 41.49 6.89
C GLN A 501 53.66 42.78 6.85
N GLN A 502 53.41 43.72 7.77
CA GLN A 502 54.19 44.96 7.89
C GLN A 502 55.66 44.71 8.24
N ALA A 503 55.97 43.75 9.12
CA ALA A 503 57.34 43.39 9.47
C ALA A 503 58.09 42.73 8.30
N THR A 504 57.37 42.01 7.44
CA THR A 504 57.90 41.40 6.21
C THR A 504 58.21 42.47 5.15
N GLU A 505 57.36 43.47 4.99
CA GLU A 505 57.61 44.62 4.10
C GLU A 505 58.83 45.45 4.54
N LYS A 506 59.11 45.51 5.85
CA LYS A 506 60.27 46.21 6.43
C LYS A 506 61.54 45.35 6.53
N ASN A 507 61.48 44.08 6.16
CA ASN A 507 62.60 43.12 6.22
C ASN A 507 63.22 42.95 7.64
N ASP A 508 62.42 43.11 8.70
CA ASP A 508 62.89 42.97 10.09
C ASP A 508 62.78 41.51 10.56
N GLY A 509 63.87 40.75 10.35
CA GLY A 509 63.93 39.33 10.70
C GLY A 509 63.71 39.02 12.19
N SER A 510 63.97 39.97 13.10
CA SER A 510 63.78 39.78 14.53
C SER A 510 62.30 39.84 14.92
N GLN A 511 61.55 40.81 14.37
CA GLN A 511 60.11 40.94 14.60
C GLN A 511 59.31 39.80 13.95
N ILE A 512 59.73 39.30 12.79
CA ILE A 512 59.07 38.18 12.12
C ILE A 512 59.15 36.91 12.98
N ALA A 513 60.31 36.63 13.58
CA ALA A 513 60.50 35.47 14.44
C ALA A 513 59.64 35.55 15.72
N ASP A 514 59.55 36.72 16.33
CA ASP A 514 58.74 36.94 17.54
C ASP A 514 57.23 36.92 17.26
N LEU A 515 56.77 37.42 16.11
CA LEU A 515 55.37 37.35 15.70
C LEU A 515 54.96 35.92 15.34
N ALA A 516 55.82 35.16 14.65
CA ALA A 516 55.57 33.75 14.36
C ALA A 516 55.41 32.91 15.64
N ARG A 517 56.20 33.17 16.69
CA ARG A 517 56.03 32.53 18.01
C ARG A 517 54.72 32.88 18.71
N LYS A 518 54.12 34.04 18.40
CA LYS A 518 52.83 34.48 18.99
C LYS A 518 51.61 34.01 18.20
N ILE A 519 51.77 33.76 16.89
CA ILE A 519 50.71 33.27 16.01
C ILE A 519 50.39 31.79 16.29
N HIS A 520 51.42 30.96 16.45
CA HIS A 520 51.23 29.51 16.62
C HIS A 520 50.40 29.14 17.87
N PRO A 521 50.61 29.74 19.06
CA PRO A 521 49.75 29.51 20.23
C PRO A 521 48.32 30.01 19.99
N CYS A 522 48.16 31.17 19.35
CA CYS A 522 46.86 31.76 19.08
C CYS A 522 46.01 30.88 18.14
N GLN A 523 46.64 30.22 17.17
CA GLN A 523 45.97 29.24 16.30
C GLN A 523 45.60 27.96 17.06
N ALA A 524 46.51 27.45 17.89
CA ALA A 524 46.24 26.28 18.71
C ALA A 524 45.11 26.51 19.74
N ASP A 525 45.01 27.73 20.29
CA ASP A 525 43.92 28.11 21.19
C ASP A 525 42.58 28.17 20.43
N ILE A 526 42.55 28.72 19.20
CA ILE A 526 41.34 28.73 18.35
C ILE A 526 40.89 27.30 18.03
N ASP A 527 41.81 26.43 17.60
CA ASP A 527 41.48 25.05 17.24
C ASP A 527 40.91 24.27 18.45
N ARG A 528 41.48 24.48 19.65
CA ARG A 528 40.97 23.89 20.90
C ARG A 528 39.57 24.42 21.24
N ASP A 529 39.37 25.74 21.17
CA ASP A 529 38.09 26.36 21.51
C ASP A 529 36.98 25.91 20.54
N PHE A 530 37.32 25.64 19.26
CA PHE A 530 36.40 25.05 18.27
C PHE A 530 36.05 23.59 18.54
N GLU A 531 37.01 22.74 18.93
CA GLU A 531 36.73 21.34 19.30
C GLU A 531 35.80 21.27 20.53
N GLU A 532 36.03 22.14 21.53
CA GLU A 532 35.18 22.24 22.71
C GLU A 532 33.78 22.78 22.36
N PHE A 533 33.70 23.75 21.43
CA PHE A 533 32.44 24.27 20.91
C PHE A 533 31.62 23.20 20.16
N GLU A 534 32.25 22.38 19.32
CA GLU A 534 31.58 21.33 18.54
C GLU A 534 30.95 20.27 19.47
N THR A 535 31.73 19.79 20.45
CA THR A 535 31.25 18.79 21.42
C THR A 535 30.13 19.31 22.33
N LEU A 536 30.22 20.56 22.79
CA LEU A 536 29.16 21.19 23.59
C LEU A 536 27.89 21.46 22.77
N SER A 537 28.04 21.85 21.51
CA SER A 537 26.91 22.10 20.60
C SER A 537 26.13 20.81 20.29
N GLU A 538 26.83 19.71 19.99
CA GLU A 538 26.21 18.39 19.77
C GLU A 538 25.48 17.89 21.03
N THR A 539 26.08 18.11 22.21
CA THR A 539 25.45 17.77 23.50
C THR A 539 24.20 18.60 23.75
N LEU A 540 24.22 19.90 23.40
CA LEU A 540 23.08 20.81 23.54
C LEU A 540 21.93 20.40 22.61
N GLU A 541 22.21 20.10 21.34
CA GLU A 541 21.20 19.65 20.38
C GLU A 541 20.56 18.32 20.81
N THR A 542 21.39 17.36 21.22
CA THR A 542 20.91 16.04 21.69
C THR A 542 19.99 16.19 22.90
N ARG A 543 20.38 17.01 23.89
CA ARG A 543 19.55 17.27 25.08
C ARG A 543 18.28 18.03 24.73
N ARG A 544 18.35 18.99 23.81
CA ARG A 544 17.19 19.76 23.35
C ARG A 544 16.15 18.85 22.68
N ALA A 545 16.58 17.93 21.82
CA ALA A 545 15.71 16.96 21.16
C ALA A 545 14.95 16.07 22.17
N VAL A 546 15.60 15.65 23.25
CA VAL A 546 14.94 14.86 24.32
C VAL A 546 13.81 15.66 25.00
N PHE A 547 14.01 16.95 25.26
CA PHE A 547 12.97 17.79 25.87
C PHE A 547 11.85 18.15 24.89
N ASP A 548 12.15 18.32 23.60
CA ASP A 548 11.15 18.60 22.58
C ASP A 548 10.27 17.35 22.32
N LEU A 549 10.83 16.13 22.36
CA LEU A 549 10.07 14.87 22.34
C LEU A 549 9.14 14.74 23.56
N LYS A 550 9.64 14.98 24.77
CA LYS A 550 8.82 14.96 26.00
C LYS A 550 7.69 15.99 26.00
N LEU A 551 7.86 17.12 25.30
CA LEU A 551 6.82 18.13 25.15
C LEU A 551 5.79 17.71 24.09
N ALA A 552 6.23 17.09 22.98
CA ALA A 552 5.35 16.56 21.96
C ALA A 552 4.45 15.42 22.50
N GLU A 553 5.00 14.50 23.29
CA GLU A 553 4.24 13.45 23.99
C GLU A 553 3.14 14.02 24.90
N LEU A 554 3.39 15.18 25.54
CA LEU A 554 2.38 15.86 26.36
C LEU A 554 1.32 16.60 25.53
N ASP A 555 1.69 17.14 24.36
CA ASP A 555 0.76 17.81 23.47
C ASP A 555 -0.20 16.77 22.80
N GLU A 556 0.28 15.56 22.50
CA GLU A 556 -0.55 14.43 22.05
C GLU A 556 -1.50 13.92 23.15
N MET A 557 -1.10 14.00 24.42
CA MET A 557 -1.98 13.69 25.55
C MET A 557 -3.03 14.79 25.85
N GLU A 558 -2.83 16.01 25.32
CA GLU A 558 -3.74 17.15 25.48
C GLU A 558 -4.80 17.23 24.35
N SER A 559 -4.49 16.70 23.16
CA SER A 559 -5.40 16.51 22.01
C SER A 559 -6.31 15.30 22.19
#